data_AF-A0A5D4KJ85-F1
#
_entry.id   AF-A0A5D4KJ85-F1
#
_cell.length_a   1.000
_cell.length_b   1.000
_cell.length_c   1.000
_cell.angle_alpha   90.00
_cell.angle_beta   90.00
_cell.angle_gamma   90.00
#
_symmetry.space_group_name_H-M   'P 1'
#
loop_
_entity.id
_entity.type
_entity.pdbx_description
1 polymer ?
#
loop_
_entity_poly.entity_id
_entity_poly.type
_entity_poly.pdbx_seq_one_letter_code
_entity_poly.pdbx_strand_id
1 'polypeptide(L)' 'MEEDGGPPRYEYKYVETTLGGFFTSPQHREVIDEYAAQGWRLVQVLPLKYNGHGKPTDYEIIFERKISVGD' A
#
# COMPACT_ATOMS: atom_id res chain seq x y z
N MET A 1 -10.32 -32.69 14.26
CA MET A 1 -10.46 -31.45 13.48
C MET A 1 -9.43 -30.50 14.05
N GLU A 2 -8.25 -30.42 13.42
CA GLU A 2 -7.26 -29.40 13.78
C GLU A 2 -7.81 -28.06 13.31
N GLU A 3 -8.21 -27.20 14.25
CA GLU A 3 -8.34 -25.78 13.96
C GLU A 3 -6.91 -25.26 13.73
N ASP A 4 -6.66 -24.70 12.55
CA ASP A 4 -5.39 -24.17 12.07
C ASP A 4 -4.85 -23.06 12.99
N GLY A 5 -4.25 -23.43 14.13
CA GLY A 5 -3.76 -22.55 15.18
C GLY A 5 -2.48 -21.76 14.83
N GLY A 6 -2.16 -21.64 13.53
CA GLY A 6 -1.05 -20.81 13.06
C GLY A 6 -1.35 -19.31 13.23
N PRO A 7 -0.31 -18.46 13.32
CA PRO A 7 -0.52 -17.02 13.30
C PRO A 7 -1.23 -16.61 11.98
N PRO A 8 -2.03 -15.53 12.00
CA PRO A 8 -2.67 -15.03 10.79
C PRO A 8 -1.62 -14.74 9.72
N ARG A 9 -1.86 -15.24 8.50
CA ARG A 9 -1.04 -14.95 7.33
C ARG A 9 -1.59 -13.72 6.62
N TYR A 10 -0.68 -12.93 6.06
CA TYR A 10 -1.01 -11.73 5.32
C TYR A 10 -0.39 -11.80 3.93
N GLU A 11 -1.13 -11.31 2.94
CA GLU A 11 -0.59 -10.94 1.65
C GLU A 11 -0.36 -9.43 1.62
N TYR A 12 0.63 -9.00 0.85
CA TYR A 12 1.04 -7.60 0.72
C TYR A 12 0.87 -7.12 -0.71
N LYS A 13 0.50 -5.85 -0.85
CA LYS A 13 0.41 -5.16 -2.14
C LYS A 13 1.21 -3.88 -2.10
N TYR A 14 1.98 -3.65 -3.15
CA TYR A 14 2.87 -2.50 -3.32
C TYR A 14 2.37 -1.69 -4.51
N VAL A 15 2.05 -0.41 -4.27
CA VAL A 15 1.49 0.47 -5.28
C VAL A 15 2.38 1.70 -5.39
N GLU A 16 3.11 1.81 -6.49
CA GLU A 16 3.89 3.01 -6.78
C GLU A 16 2.97 4.21 -7.06
N THR A 17 3.29 5.35 -6.46
CA THR A 17 2.64 6.62 -6.71
C THR A 17 3.69 7.72 -6.83
N THR A 18 3.38 8.73 -7.60
CA THR A 18 4.20 9.94 -7.70
C THR A 18 3.49 11.06 -6.95
N LEU A 19 4.23 12.05 -6.44
CA LEU A 19 3.64 13.22 -5.77
C LEU A 19 2.85 14.15 -6.70
N GLY A 20 2.48 13.71 -7.90
CA GLY A 20 1.95 14.54 -8.96
C GLY A 20 3.08 15.20 -9.74
N GLY A 21 3.00 15.12 -11.08
CA GLY A 21 3.72 16.07 -11.92
C GLY A 21 3.12 17.47 -11.79
N PHE A 22 3.71 18.46 -12.45
CA PHE A 22 3.39 19.91 -12.41
C PHE A 22 1.89 20.33 -12.51
N PHE A 23 0.94 19.41 -12.70
CA PHE A 23 -0.48 19.69 -12.89
C PHE A 23 -1.48 18.69 -12.22
N THR A 24 -1.06 17.75 -11.38
CA THR A 24 -2.00 16.79 -10.76
C THR A 24 -1.98 16.82 -9.23
N SER A 25 -3.15 16.87 -8.60
CA SER A 25 -3.30 16.76 -7.15
C SER A 25 -2.79 15.40 -6.66
N PRO A 26 -2.25 15.30 -5.43
CA PRO A 26 -1.75 14.05 -4.89
C PRO A 26 -2.83 12.96 -4.88
N GLN A 27 -2.69 11.92 -5.72
CA GLN A 27 -3.68 10.85 -5.90
C GLN A 27 -3.66 9.79 -4.80
N HIS A 28 -2.74 9.90 -3.83
CA HIS A 28 -2.55 8.89 -2.79
C HIS A 28 -3.82 8.62 -1.96
N ARG A 29 -4.68 9.63 -1.75
CA ARG A 29 -5.93 9.45 -0.99
C ARG A 29 -6.92 8.57 -1.74
N GLU A 30 -7.14 8.84 -3.02
CA GLU A 30 -8.05 8.06 -3.88
C GLU A 30 -7.59 6.60 -3.97
N VAL A 31 -6.28 6.39 -4.13
CA VAL A 31 -5.68 5.04 -4.13
C VAL A 31 -5.94 4.34 -2.80
N ILE A 32 -5.72 5.00 -1.66
CA ILE A 32 -5.96 4.42 -0.33
C ILE A 32 -7.44 4.05 -0.16
N ASP A 33 -8.37 4.94 -0.54
CA ASP A 33 -9.81 4.71 -0.42
C ASP A 33 -10.26 3.54 -1.32
N GLU A 34 -9.74 3.45 -2.56
CA GLU A 34 -10.03 2.36 -3.49
C GLU A 34 -9.60 1.00 -2.94
N TYR A 35 -8.38 0.92 -2.37
CA TYR A 35 -7.86 -0.31 -1.79
C TYR A 35 -8.54 -0.68 -0.46
N ALA A 36 -8.89 0.31 0.37
CA ALA A 36 -9.68 0.09 1.57
C ALA A 36 -11.05 -0.53 1.26
N ALA A 37 -11.73 -0.07 0.20
CA ALA A 37 -12.99 -0.65 -0.26
C ALA A 37 -12.85 -2.11 -0.74
N GLN A 38 -11.65 -2.53 -1.13
CA GLN A 38 -11.32 -3.91 -1.55
C GLN A 38 -10.83 -4.80 -0.38
N GLY A 39 -10.86 -4.29 0.86
CA GLY A 39 -10.45 -5.03 2.05
C GLY A 39 -8.94 -5.00 2.34
N TRP A 40 -8.20 -4.11 1.68
CA TRP A 40 -6.78 -3.88 1.96
C TRP A 40 -6.61 -2.85 3.07
N ARG A 41 -5.71 -3.11 4.01
CA ARG A 41 -5.35 -2.20 5.08
C ARG A 41 -4.05 -1.47 4.74
N LEU A 42 -4.05 -0.14 4.90
CA LEU A 42 -2.84 0.66 4.76
C LEU A 42 -1.82 0.28 5.86
N VAL A 43 -0.60 -0.05 5.44
CA VAL A 43 0.55 -0.32 6.32
C VAL A 43 1.47 0.88 6.38
N GLN A 44 1.92 1.37 5.23
CA GLN A 44 2.93 2.43 5.15
C GLN A 44 2.89 3.16 3.81
N VAL A 45 3.39 4.40 3.80
CA VAL A 45 3.81 5.12 2.58
C VAL A 45 5.31 5.36 2.66
N LEU A 46 6.09 4.80 1.74
CA LEU A 46 7.55 4.82 1.73
C LEU A 46 8.08 5.68 0.56
N PRO A 47 8.93 6.68 0.80
CA PRO A 47 9.66 7.36 -0.28
C PRO A 47 10.73 6.42 -0.90
N LEU A 48 10.67 6.21 -2.21
CA LEU A 48 11.60 5.34 -2.94
C LEU A 48 12.80 6.10 -3.52
N LYS A 49 12.57 7.32 -4.03
CA LYS A 49 13.58 8.13 -4.70
C LYS A 49 13.60 9.53 -4.15
N TYR A 50 14.80 10.10 -4.08
CA TYR A 50 15.04 11.47 -3.66
C TYR A 50 15.79 12.23 -4.76
N ASN A 51 15.43 13.49 -4.98
CA ASN A 51 16.18 14.36 -5.88
C ASN A 51 17.48 14.86 -5.22
N GLY A 52 18.31 15.59 -5.98
CA GLY A 52 19.58 16.15 -5.50
C GLY A 52 19.46 17.16 -4.35
N HIS A 53 18.25 17.55 -3.95
CA HIS A 53 17.97 18.42 -2.80
C HIS A 53 17.34 17.64 -1.62
N GLY A 54 17.32 16.30 -1.67
CA GLY A 54 16.75 15.46 -0.61
C GLY A 54 15.23 15.46 -0.55
N LYS A 55 14.53 15.95 -1.59
CA LYS A 55 13.06 15.86 -1.65
C LYS A 55 12.66 14.53 -2.30
N PRO A 56 11.72 13.76 -1.70
CA PRO A 56 11.25 12.54 -2.35
C PRO A 56 10.43 12.85 -3.61
N THR A 57 10.58 12.01 -4.64
CA THR A 57 9.89 12.15 -5.93
C THR A 57 8.90 11.02 -6.18
N ASP A 58 9.25 9.82 -5.72
CA ASP A 58 8.52 8.58 -5.96
C ASP A 58 8.20 7.97 -4.60
N TYR A 59 7.02 7.39 -4.49
CA TYR A 59 6.51 6.79 -3.27
C TYR A 59 5.94 5.41 -3.57
N GLU A 60 5.96 4.55 -2.57
CA GLU A 60 5.28 3.27 -2.58
C GLU A 60 4.26 3.26 -1.44
N ILE A 61 3.02 2.93 -1.75
CA ILE A 61 1.98 2.66 -0.76
C ILE A 61 1.95 1.15 -0.55
N ILE A 62 2.14 0.74 0.70
CA ILE A 62 2.18 -0.66 1.11
C ILE A 62 0.88 -0.98 1.82
N PHE A 63 0.18 -2.00 1.34
CA PHE A 63 -1.03 -2.53 1.93
C PHE A 63 -0.86 -3.98 2.38
N GLU A 64 -1.64 -4.40 3.36
CA GLU A 64 -1.77 -5.80 3.78
C GLU A 64 -3.24 -6.24 3.73
N ARG A 65 -3.47 -7.53 3.51
CA ARG A 65 -4.77 -8.18 3.68
C ARG A 65 -4.57 -9.54 4.33
N LYS A 66 -5.48 -9.94 5.22
CA LYS A 66 -5.44 -11.26 5.83
C LYS A 66 -5.80 -12.32 4.78
N ILE A 67 -4.99 -13.36 4.67
CA ILE A 67 -5.29 -14.51 3.80
C ILE A 67 -6.35 -15.35 4.51
N SER A 68 -7.54 -15.47 3.91
CA SER A 68 -8.54 -16.45 4.34
C SER A 68 -8.06 -17.84 3.93
N VAL A 69 -8.05 -18.78 4.87
CA VAL A 69 -7.80 -20.19 4.58
C VAL A 69 -9.08 -20.73 3.94
N GLY A 70 -9.12 -20.82 2.60
CA GLY A 70 -10.29 -21.37 1.90
C GLY A 70 -10.47 -21.09 0.40
N ASP A 71 -9.59 -20.33 -0.26
CA ASP A 71 -9.60 -20.16 -1.73
C ASP A 71 -8.67 -21.16 -2.44
#